data_AF-A0AAN0M1X6-F1
#
_entry.id   AF-A0AAN0M1X6-F1
#
_cell.length_a   1.000
_cell.length_b   1.000
_cell.length_c   1.000
_cell.angle_alpha   90.00
_cell.angle_beta   90.00
_cell.angle_gamma   90.00
#
_symmetry.space_group_name_H-M   'P 1'
#
loop_
_entity.id
_entity.type
_entity.pdbx_description
1 polymer ?
#
loop_
_entity_poly.entity_id
_entity_poly.type
_entity_poly.pdbx_seq_one_letter_code
_entity_poly.pdbx_strand_id
1 'polypeptide(L)'
;MQPFGLWDVLMAPIKGFQSASDVAIGILSPGGFLAVLNHVGALEVGIGSLLSKFKGNVLIAIMMFVFAVLGTSFGFWEEITAFAVVIIPMFVLVGYDVMTGLAVLFIGASIGNMASLVNPFSTGAAVAAIGNPDLSIGSGIVLRSIIFAKIVCCGNNHGNWICI
;
A
#
# COMPACT_ATOMS: atom_id res chain seq x y z
N MET A 1 -4.05 26.23 -24.03
CA MET A 1 -4.80 26.43 -22.76
C MET A 1 -5.85 27.48 -23.02
N GLN A 2 -7.13 27.11 -22.95
CA GLN A 2 -8.26 28.03 -23.09
C GLN A 2 -8.55 28.65 -21.71
N PRO A 3 -8.94 29.93 -21.61
CA PRO A 3 -9.29 30.53 -20.32
C PRO A 3 -10.50 29.81 -19.71
N PHE A 4 -10.38 29.39 -18.44
CA PHE A 4 -11.45 28.72 -17.71
C PHE A 4 -12.63 29.68 -17.49
N GLY A 5 -13.83 29.29 -17.91
CA GLY A 5 -15.05 30.06 -17.67
C GLY A 5 -15.55 29.89 -16.22
N LEU A 6 -16.38 30.83 -15.75
CA LEU A 6 -17.03 30.74 -14.44
C LEU A 6 -17.83 29.42 -14.28
N TRP A 7 -18.39 28.94 -15.40
CA TRP A 7 -19.11 27.66 -15.47
C TRP A 7 -18.19 26.44 -15.34
N ASP A 8 -16.95 26.50 -15.86
CA ASP A 8 -15.97 25.43 -15.69
C ASP A 8 -15.52 25.32 -14.23
N VAL A 9 -15.41 26.45 -13.52
CA VAL A 9 -15.09 26.47 -12.09
C VAL A 9 -16.23 25.85 -11.26
N LEU A 10 -17.48 26.15 -11.60
CA LEU A 10 -18.66 25.56 -10.94
C LEU A 10 -18.83 24.07 -11.26
N MET A 11 -18.52 23.63 -12.48
CA MET A 11 -18.58 22.22 -12.88
C MET A 11 -17.36 21.39 -12.47
N ALA A 12 -16.24 22.02 -12.10
CA ALA A 12 -15.01 21.32 -11.75
C ALA A 12 -15.19 20.28 -10.61
N PRO A 13 -15.94 20.54 -9.52
CA PRO A 13 -16.17 19.54 -8.48
C PRO A 13 -16.93 18.32 -8.99
N ILE A 14 -17.97 18.52 -9.81
CA ILE A 14 -18.81 17.44 -10.34
C ILE A 14 -17.99 16.55 -11.28
N LYS A 15 -17.21 17.15 -12.18
CA LYS A 15 -16.28 16.42 -13.05
C LYS A 15 -15.20 15.69 -12.23
N GLY A 16 -14.73 16.31 -11.15
CA GLY A 16 -13.79 15.68 -10.21
C GLY A 16 -14.34 14.41 -9.57
N PHE A 17 -15.59 14.43 -9.08
CA PHE A 17 -16.24 13.23 -8.54
C PHE A 17 -16.39 12.10 -9.57
N GLN A 18 -16.70 12.45 -10.83
CA GLN A 18 -16.76 11.46 -11.91
C GLN A 18 -15.39 10.82 -12.15
N SER A 19 -14.33 11.61 -12.24
CA SER A 19 -12.96 11.11 -12.45
C SER A 19 -12.40 10.32 -11.26
N ALA A 20 -12.87 10.58 -10.04
CA ALA A 20 -12.43 9.87 -8.83
C ALA A 20 -13.23 8.58 -8.54
N SER A 21 -14.28 8.30 -9.31
CA SER A 21 -15.20 7.18 -9.04
C SER A 21 -14.53 5.81 -9.02
N ASP A 22 -13.59 5.56 -9.93
CA ASP A 22 -12.84 4.29 -9.98
C ASP A 22 -12.01 4.06 -8.71
N VAL A 23 -11.35 5.11 -8.20
CA VAL A 23 -10.58 5.04 -6.95
C VAL A 23 -11.51 4.87 -5.74
N ALA A 24 -12.64 5.58 -5.72
CA ALA A 24 -13.61 5.49 -4.63
C ALA A 24 -14.20 4.08 -4.49
N ILE A 25 -14.59 3.45 -5.61
CA ILE A 25 -15.06 2.06 -5.64
C ILE A 25 -13.91 1.11 -5.28
N GLY A 26 -12.71 1.41 -5.76
CA GLY A 26 -11.49 0.66 -5.48
C GLY A 26 -11.11 0.60 -4.01
N ILE A 27 -11.39 1.64 -3.21
CA ILE A 27 -11.15 1.67 -1.75
C ILE A 27 -12.34 1.05 -0.98
N LEU A 28 -13.57 1.28 -1.46
CA LEU A 28 -14.77 0.75 -0.79
C LEU A 28 -14.80 -0.79 -0.78
N SER A 29 -14.36 -1.43 -1.87
CA SER A 29 -14.42 -2.89 -2.02
C SER A 29 -13.48 -3.64 -1.04
N PRO A 30 -12.18 -3.32 -0.93
CA PRO A 30 -11.29 -3.88 0.08
C PRO A 30 -11.71 -3.52 1.50
N GLY A 31 -12.23 -2.31 1.74
CA GLY A 31 -12.78 -1.92 3.05
C GLY A 31 -13.94 -2.82 3.50
N GLY A 32 -14.84 -3.18 2.59
CA GLY A 32 -15.91 -4.15 2.87
C GLY A 32 -15.39 -5.56 3.16
N PHE A 33 -14.38 -6.00 2.41
CA PHE A 33 -13.71 -7.29 2.66
C PHE A 33 -12.98 -7.30 4.00
N LEU A 34 -12.28 -6.22 4.34
CA LEU A 34 -11.58 -6.04 5.61
C LEU A 34 -12.54 -6.07 6.80
N ALA A 35 -13.72 -5.46 6.68
CA ALA A 35 -14.76 -5.54 7.70
C ALA A 35 -15.21 -6.99 7.96
N VAL A 36 -15.37 -7.79 6.90
CA VAL A 36 -15.69 -9.23 7.03
C VAL A 36 -14.53 -9.99 7.67
N LEU A 37 -13.29 -9.76 7.22
CA LEU A 37 -12.10 -10.40 7.78
C LEU A 37 -11.94 -10.13 9.29
N ASN A 38 -12.15 -8.88 9.72
CA ASN A 38 -12.14 -8.49 11.12
C ASN A 38 -13.30 -9.15 11.89
N HIS A 39 -14.48 -9.27 11.29
CA HIS A 39 -15.62 -9.94 11.94
C HIS A 39 -15.36 -11.43 12.19
N VAL A 40 -14.67 -12.12 11.27
CA VAL A 40 -14.33 -13.54 11.42
C VAL A 40 -13.02 -13.78 12.18
N GLY A 41 -12.29 -12.73 12.56
CA GLY A 41 -11.02 -12.83 13.28
C GLY A 41 -9.84 -13.39 12.45
N ALA A 42 -9.97 -13.43 11.12
CA ALA A 42 -9.00 -14.11 10.25
C ALA A 42 -7.67 -13.36 10.18
N LEU A 43 -7.70 -12.03 10.26
CA LEU A 43 -6.49 -11.21 10.23
C LEU A 43 -5.68 -11.39 11.51
N GLU A 44 -6.36 -11.34 12.66
CA GLU A 44 -5.76 -11.54 13.98
C GLU A 44 -5.10 -12.92 14.07
N VAL A 45 -5.78 -13.97 13.60
CA VAL A 45 -5.21 -15.33 13.57
C VAL A 45 -4.05 -15.43 12.59
N GLY A 46 -4.16 -14.87 11.39
CA GLY A 46 -3.12 -14.93 10.36
C GLY A 46 -1.85 -14.20 10.77
N ILE A 47 -1.99 -12.98 11.27
CA ILE A 47 -0.88 -12.17 11.80
C ILE A 47 -0.33 -12.82 13.06
N GLY A 48 -1.18 -13.23 14.00
CA GLY A 48 -0.77 -13.91 15.22
C GLY A 48 0.04 -15.19 14.94
N SER A 49 -0.34 -15.95 13.90
CA SER A 49 0.41 -17.13 13.45
C SER A 49 1.82 -16.75 12.99
N LEU A 50 1.96 -15.72 12.16
CA LEU A 50 3.27 -15.24 11.71
C LEU A 50 4.12 -14.70 12.87
N LEU A 51 3.50 -13.90 13.73
CA LEU A 51 4.13 -13.32 14.92
C LEU A 51 4.56 -14.39 15.95
N SER A 52 3.86 -15.53 16.01
CA SER A 52 4.23 -16.65 16.90
C SER A 52 5.39 -17.50 16.37
N LYS A 53 5.56 -17.54 15.04
CA LYS A 53 6.52 -18.42 14.36
C LYS A 53 7.91 -17.80 14.20
N PHE A 54 7.98 -16.48 14.09
CA PHE A 54 9.23 -15.73 13.98
C PHE A 54 9.41 -14.80 15.19
N LYS A 55 10.65 -14.56 15.61
CA LYS A 55 10.97 -13.72 16.77
C LYS A 55 11.96 -12.63 16.42
N GLY A 56 11.90 -11.52 17.17
CA GLY A 56 12.86 -10.42 17.09
C GLY A 56 12.83 -9.72 15.73
N ASN A 57 14.02 -9.35 15.24
CA ASN A 57 14.19 -8.54 14.03
C ASN A 57 13.75 -9.26 12.74
N VAL A 58 13.76 -10.60 12.74
CA VAL A 58 13.33 -11.41 11.58
C VAL A 58 11.83 -11.25 11.33
N LEU A 59 11.02 -11.12 12.39
CA LEU A 59 9.58 -10.95 12.25
C LEU A 59 9.24 -9.59 11.63
N ILE A 60 9.89 -8.53 12.12
CA ILE A 60 9.77 -7.16 11.60
C ILE A 60 10.14 -7.15 10.11
N ALA A 61 11.24 -7.81 9.75
CA ALA A 61 11.71 -7.93 8.37
C ALA A 61 10.69 -8.58 7.44
N ILE A 62 10.16 -9.74 7.85
CA ILE A 62 9.17 -10.49 7.06
C ILE A 62 7.90 -9.66 6.89
N MET A 63 7.41 -9.04 7.98
CA MET A 63 6.24 -8.19 7.91
C MET A 63 6.44 -6.98 7.00
N MET A 64 7.58 -6.28 7.12
CA MET A 64 7.95 -5.18 6.24
C MET A 64 7.97 -5.63 4.77
N PHE A 65 8.54 -6.79 4.48
CA PHE A 65 8.55 -7.35 3.13
C PHE A 65 7.15 -7.67 2.61
N VAL A 66 6.30 -8.27 3.44
CA VAL A 66 4.89 -8.54 3.10
C VAL A 66 4.16 -7.26 2.75
N PHE A 67 4.26 -6.22 3.59
CA PHE A 67 3.65 -4.92 3.31
C PHE A 67 4.26 -4.21 2.11
N ALA A 68 5.54 -4.38 1.83
CA ALA A 68 6.17 -3.88 0.61
C ALA A 68 5.63 -4.57 -0.66
N VAL A 69 5.44 -5.89 -0.63
CA VAL A 69 4.82 -6.62 -1.74
C VAL A 69 3.36 -6.21 -1.94
N LEU A 70 2.60 -6.07 -0.85
CA LEU A 70 1.22 -5.59 -0.90
C LEU A 70 1.16 -4.15 -1.43
N GLY A 71 2.06 -3.28 -0.97
CA GLY A 71 2.19 -1.90 -1.43
C GLY A 71 2.47 -1.79 -2.92
N THR A 72 3.38 -2.61 -3.45
CA THR A 72 3.78 -2.53 -4.86
C THR A 72 2.78 -3.16 -5.83
N SER A 73 1.98 -4.12 -5.34
CA SER A 73 1.02 -4.87 -6.16
C SER A 73 -0.37 -4.25 -6.11
N PHE A 74 -0.91 -4.05 -4.91
CA PHE A 74 -2.28 -3.58 -4.72
C PHE A 74 -2.37 -2.08 -4.50
N GLY A 75 -1.25 -1.39 -4.22
CA GLY A 75 -1.31 -0.02 -3.69
C GLY A 75 -1.94 -0.06 -2.31
N PHE A 76 -1.24 -0.70 -1.38
CA PHE A 76 -1.72 -0.81 0.00
C PHE A 76 -1.67 0.53 0.77
N TRP A 77 -1.23 1.62 0.14
CA TRP A 77 -1.07 2.92 0.79
C TRP A 77 -2.42 3.52 1.17
N GLU A 78 -3.39 3.37 0.28
CA GLU A 78 -4.76 3.85 0.40
C GLU A 78 -5.51 3.15 1.54
N GLU A 79 -5.09 1.94 1.93
CA GLU A 79 -5.74 1.10 2.94
C GLU A 79 -5.03 1.11 4.31
N ILE A 80 -3.86 1.78 4.43
CA ILE A 80 -3.06 1.78 5.68
C ILE A 80 -3.88 2.21 6.89
N THR A 81 -4.75 3.21 6.74
CA THR A 81 -5.51 3.78 7.87
C THR A 81 -6.46 2.77 8.48
N ALA A 82 -7.10 1.94 7.65
CA ALA A 82 -8.00 0.89 8.10
C ALA A 82 -7.22 -0.28 8.73
N PHE A 83 -6.10 -0.69 8.12
CA PHE A 83 -5.26 -1.76 8.67
C PHE A 83 -4.51 -1.36 9.94
N ALA A 84 -4.17 -0.09 10.14
CA ALA A 84 -3.48 0.39 11.34
C ALA A 84 -4.23 0.03 12.62
N VAL A 85 -5.56 0.10 12.60
CA VAL A 85 -6.43 -0.23 13.75
C VAL A 85 -6.33 -1.70 14.15
N VAL A 86 -5.94 -2.59 13.23
CA VAL A 86 -5.83 -4.05 13.46
C VAL A 86 -4.38 -4.44 13.71
N ILE A 87 -3.47 -4.01 12.83
CA ILE A 87 -2.05 -4.39 12.86
C ILE A 87 -1.37 -3.89 14.13
N ILE A 88 -1.60 -2.64 14.53
CA ILE A 88 -0.86 -2.04 15.66
C ILE A 88 -1.20 -2.76 16.97
N PRO A 89 -2.48 -2.97 17.35
CA PRO A 89 -2.80 -3.76 18.54
C PRO A 89 -2.24 -5.18 18.49
N MET A 90 -2.23 -5.82 17.32
CA MET A 90 -1.66 -7.16 17.17
C MET A 90 -0.15 -7.21 17.48
N PHE A 91 0.61 -6.19 17.07
CA PHE A 91 2.02 -6.08 17.45
C PHE A 91 2.19 -5.90 18.97
N VAL A 92 1.33 -5.08 19.60
CA VAL A 92 1.33 -4.87 21.05
C VAL A 92 0.99 -6.17 21.80
N LEU A 93 0.03 -6.96 21.32
CA LEU A 93 -0.36 -8.24 21.91
C LEU A 93 0.79 -9.26 21.92
N VAL A 94 1.71 -9.20 20.95
CA VAL A 94 2.89 -10.08 20.90
C VAL A 94 4.07 -9.53 21.69
N GLY A 95 3.93 -8.36 22.32
CA GLY A 95 4.94 -7.75 23.18
C GLY A 95 5.90 -6.82 22.45
N TYR A 96 5.56 -6.38 21.22
CA TYR A 96 6.27 -5.30 20.54
C TYR A 96 5.69 -3.93 20.93
N ASP A 97 6.47 -2.87 20.76
CA ASP A 97 5.99 -1.50 20.98
C ASP A 97 5.07 -1.04 19.83
N VAL A 98 4.14 -0.13 20.16
CA VAL A 98 3.22 0.54 19.21
C VAL A 98 3.99 1.12 18.02
N MET A 99 5.14 1.76 18.28
CA MET A 99 5.98 2.36 17.24
C MET A 99 6.54 1.33 16.27
N THR A 100 6.77 0.09 16.71
CA THR A 100 7.26 -0.98 15.82
C THR A 100 6.16 -1.40 14.85
N GLY A 101 4.92 -1.58 15.32
CA GLY A 101 3.78 -1.89 14.45
C GLY A 101 3.50 -0.77 13.43
N LEU A 102 3.57 0.49 13.88
CA LEU A 102 3.48 1.67 13.01
C LEU A 102 4.59 1.68 11.96
N ALA A 103 5.85 1.51 12.37
CA ALA A 103 6.99 1.53 11.47
C ALA A 103 6.88 0.44 10.40
N VAL A 104 6.55 -0.80 10.79
CA VAL A 104 6.37 -1.91 9.85
C VAL A 104 5.30 -1.60 8.80
N LEU A 105 4.16 -1.08 9.23
CA LEU A 105 3.04 -0.78 8.35
C LEU A 105 3.37 0.38 7.39
N PHE A 106 3.83 1.51 7.94
CA PHE A 106 4.09 2.71 7.15
C PHE A 106 5.32 2.58 6.25
N ILE A 107 6.45 2.09 6.79
CA ILE A 107 7.69 1.96 6.01
C ILE A 107 7.52 0.86 4.95
N GLY A 108 6.99 -0.31 5.32
CA GLY A 108 6.75 -1.40 4.39
C GLY A 108 5.86 -0.97 3.22
N ALA A 109 4.69 -0.38 3.51
CA ALA A 109 3.77 0.04 2.48
C ALA A 109 4.30 1.21 1.63
N SER A 110 5.06 2.14 2.22
CA SER A 110 5.73 3.24 1.48
C SER A 110 6.74 2.70 0.48
N ILE A 111 7.60 1.76 0.90
CA ILE A 111 8.60 1.11 0.04
C ILE A 111 7.93 0.45 -1.17
N GLY A 112 6.86 -0.31 -0.92
CA GLY A 112 6.09 -0.96 -1.99
C GLY A 112 5.52 0.04 -2.99
N ASN A 113 4.90 1.11 -2.48
CA ASN A 113 4.29 2.14 -3.32
C ASN A 113 5.31 2.96 -4.11
N MET A 114 6.51 3.21 -3.58
CA MET A 114 7.55 3.89 -4.34
C MET A 114 7.97 3.09 -5.58
N ALA A 115 8.04 1.76 -5.48
CA ALA A 115 8.41 0.93 -6.63
C ALA A 115 7.24 0.63 -7.58
N SER A 116 6.00 0.56 -7.06
CA SER A 116 4.74 0.39 -7.81
C SER A 116 4.84 -0.52 -9.05
N LEU A 117 5.16 -1.80 -8.86
CA LEU A 117 5.34 -2.75 -9.98
C LEU A 117 4.10 -2.82 -10.87
N VAL A 118 2.95 -3.05 -10.23
CA VAL A 118 1.64 -3.18 -10.90
C VAL A 118 0.53 -2.45 -10.14
N ASN A 119 0.89 -1.43 -9.37
CA ASN A 119 -0.03 -0.68 -8.53
C ASN A 119 -1.12 0.03 -9.37
N PRO A 120 -2.41 -0.32 -9.22
CA PRO A 120 -3.48 0.28 -10.00
C PRO A 120 -3.72 1.75 -9.66
N PHE A 121 -3.48 2.16 -8.42
CA PHE A 121 -3.72 3.52 -7.94
C PHE A 121 -2.62 4.50 -8.36
N SER A 122 -1.38 4.02 -8.53
CA SER A 122 -0.27 4.84 -9.04
C SER A 122 -0.01 4.59 -10.53
N THR A 123 0.51 3.42 -10.89
CA THR A 123 0.85 3.12 -12.29
C THR A 123 -0.37 2.94 -13.19
N GLY A 124 -1.46 2.37 -12.69
CA GLY A 124 -2.73 2.27 -13.44
C GLY A 124 -3.33 3.64 -13.72
N ALA A 125 -3.46 4.48 -12.68
CA ALA A 125 -3.93 5.85 -12.83
C ALA A 125 -3.05 6.68 -13.78
N ALA A 126 -1.73 6.52 -13.72
CA ALA A 126 -0.81 7.21 -14.63
C ALA A 126 -0.99 6.77 -16.11
N VAL A 127 -1.13 5.46 -16.36
CA VAL A 127 -1.37 4.93 -17.71
C VAL A 127 -2.73 5.42 -18.24
N ALA A 128 -3.77 5.39 -17.41
CA ALA A 128 -5.10 5.90 -17.76
C ALA A 128 -5.08 7.40 -18.08
N ALA A 129 -4.34 8.21 -17.31
CA ALA A 129 -4.20 9.65 -17.54
C ALA A 129 -3.45 9.99 -18.83
N ILE A 130 -2.48 9.15 -19.23
CA ILE A 130 -1.76 9.31 -20.51
C ILE A 130 -2.65 8.94 -21.70
N GLY A 131 -3.52 7.94 -21.55
CA GLY A 131 -4.49 7.55 -22.57
C GLY A 131 -3.89 6.94 -23.84
N ASN A 132 -2.67 6.43 -23.78
CA ASN A 132 -2.00 5.78 -24.91
C ASN A 132 -2.30 4.26 -24.91
N PRO A 133 -2.87 3.69 -25.99
CA PRO A 133 -3.21 2.27 -26.07
C PRO A 133 -1.99 1.32 -26.03
N ASP A 134 -0.80 1.79 -26.37
CA ASP A 134 0.44 1.00 -26.34
C ASP A 134 1.03 0.88 -24.92
N LEU A 135 0.52 1.67 -23.97
CA LEU A 135 0.95 1.64 -22.58
C LEU A 135 -0.01 0.79 -21.73
N SER A 136 0.58 -0.14 -20.99
CA SER A 136 -0.10 -0.96 -20.00
C SER A 136 0.54 -0.75 -18.63
N ILE A 137 -0.12 -1.22 -17.57
CA ILE A 137 0.45 -1.25 -16.21
C ILE A 137 1.80 -1.98 -16.20
N GLY A 138 1.95 -3.02 -17.05
CA GLY A 138 3.20 -3.77 -17.22
C GLY A 138 4.31 -3.01 -17.96
N SER A 139 4.03 -1.86 -18.58
CA SER A 139 5.05 -1.09 -19.29
C SER A 139 6.09 -0.56 -18.31
N GLY A 140 7.34 -1.02 -18.43
CA GLY A 140 8.44 -0.69 -17.51
C GLY A 140 8.58 -1.62 -16.30
N ILE A 141 7.88 -2.76 -16.27
CA ILE A 141 7.89 -3.67 -15.10
C ILE A 141 9.29 -4.18 -14.73
N VAL A 142 10.17 -4.40 -15.72
CA VAL A 142 11.56 -4.84 -15.46
C VAL A 142 12.32 -3.79 -14.65
N LEU A 143 12.23 -2.52 -15.06
CA LEU A 143 12.87 -1.41 -14.34
C LEU A 143 12.30 -1.29 -12.92
N ARG A 144 10.97 -1.34 -12.78
CA ARG A 144 10.31 -1.25 -11.47
C ARG A 144 10.65 -2.42 -10.56
N SER A 145 10.80 -3.62 -11.12
CA SER A 145 11.25 -4.82 -10.38
C SER A 145 12.68 -4.65 -9.85
N ILE A 146 13.58 -4.07 -10.65
CA ILE A 146 14.96 -3.76 -10.21
C ILE A 146 14.94 -2.71 -9.09
N ILE A 147 14.12 -1.66 -9.24
CA ILE A 147 13.97 -0.61 -8.22
C ILE A 147 13.41 -1.21 -6.92
N PHE A 148 12.36 -2.02 -6.97
CA PHE A 148 11.80 -2.71 -5.81
C PHE A 148 12.84 -3.57 -5.11
N ALA A 149 13.54 -4.42 -5.86
CA ALA A 149 14.59 -5.26 -5.31
C ALA A 149 15.68 -4.42 -4.64
N LYS A 150 16.10 -3.31 -5.25
CA LYS A 150 17.10 -2.42 -4.67
C LYS A 150 16.61 -1.72 -3.41
N ILE A 151 15.39 -1.21 -3.36
CA ILE A 151 14.85 -0.52 -2.18
C ILE A 151 14.69 -1.52 -1.02
N VAL A 152 14.13 -2.71 -1.29
CA VAL A 152 13.97 -3.77 -0.28
C VAL A 152 15.33 -4.26 0.23
N CYS A 153 16.32 -4.43 -0.64
CA CYS A 153 17.67 -4.84 -0.23
C CYS A 153 18.46 -3.73 0.47
N CYS A 154 18.29 -2.46 0.08
CA CYS A 154 18.98 -1.33 0.71
C CYS A 154 18.54 -1.16 2.17
N GLY A 155 17.26 -1.38 2.47
CA GLY A 155 16.75 -1.43 3.85
C GLY A 155 17.36 -2.53 4.72
N ASN A 156 18.11 -3.48 4.15
CA ASN A 156 18.76 -4.57 4.88
C ASN A 156 20.26 -4.33 5.15
N ASN A 157 20.85 -3.21 4.69
CA ASN A 157 22.31 -3.10 4.58
C ASN A 157 23.07 -2.88 5.90
N HIS A 158 22.39 -2.68 7.04
CA HIS A 158 23.05 -2.48 8.36
C HIS A 158 22.52 -3.42 9.48
N GLY A 159 21.83 -4.51 9.15
CA GLY A 159 21.28 -5.43 10.18
C GLY A 159 20.16 -4.83 11.05
N ASN A 160 19.74 -3.61 10.74
CA ASN A 160 18.70 -2.87 11.42
C ASN A 160 17.58 -2.56 10.41
N TRP A 161 16.52 -3.37 10.42
CA TRP A 161 15.35 -3.26 9.53
C TRP A 161 14.52 -1.98 9.75
N ILE A 162 14.98 -1.09 10.63
CA ILE A 162 14.32 0.17 10.99
C ILE A 162 14.90 1.36 10.21
N CYS A 163 16.01 1.19 9.50
CA CYS A 163 16.66 2.32 8.84
C CYS A 163 16.33 2.41 7.35
N ILE A 164 15.54 3.44 7.04
CA ILE A 164 16.01 4.44 6.07
C ILE A 164 17.34 4.99 6.58
#